data_AF-A0A7W1HJJ1-F1
#
_entry.id   AF-A0A7W1HJJ1-F1
#
_cell.length_a   1.000
_cell.length_b   1.000
_cell.length_c   1.000
_cell.angle_alpha   90.00
_cell.angle_beta   90.00
_cell.angle_gamma   90.00
#
_symmetry.space_group_name_H-M   'P 1'
#
loop_
_entity.id
_entity.type
_entity.pdbx_description
1 polymer ?
#
loop_
_entity_poly.entity_id
_entity_poly.type
_entity_poly.pdbx_seq_one_letter_code
_entity_poly.pdbx_strand_id
1 'polypeptide(L)'
;MIRILSARDATALLDRKTVRLQEAEAVVRPMIENVRARGDAALREYAREFDRFARETFVVPPAEIDEAVAGLSDDLRAAIGTAAANIRAFAELQRPPAFDAEIAPGLRVGQVVRPLDTVCAYIPAGRYPLVSTVLMTVIPAQLAGVPNICLTTPQASPAILGAAGLLGKTRLFLLGGAHAIAAFAFGTETIPRADRIVGPGNIYVAAAKKLLAGEVGIEFIAGPTEIVILAEAGNAAWLAADMLAQAEHDVEASAILLTTSRALAEDVAREIERQLETLPTGTVARPAIEKNSAIILVDAITEAVAWSNRFAPEHLSLHDESLIDGITHAGSIFLGPTSPEAAGDYATGPNHVLPTSGVARLRGGLSIPDFVKVISTQRLSAEALQELAPAITTLARAEGLEAHARSVEVRSS
;
A
#
# COMPACT_ATOMS: atom_id res chain seq x y z
N MET A 1 -17.02 -25.19 -3.12
CA MET A 1 -18.05 -24.59 -2.22
C MET A 1 -17.43 -23.93 -1.02
N ILE A 2 -17.84 -22.67 -0.79
CA ILE A 2 -17.43 -21.89 0.37
C ILE A 2 -17.92 -22.55 1.67
N ARG A 3 -17.11 -22.45 2.73
CA ARG A 3 -17.43 -23.02 4.05
C ARG A 3 -18.28 -22.02 4.84
N ILE A 4 -19.36 -22.51 5.47
CA ILE A 4 -20.10 -21.76 6.48
C ILE A 4 -19.67 -22.29 7.85
N LEU A 5 -19.05 -21.45 8.67
CA LEU A 5 -18.42 -21.82 9.93
C LEU A 5 -19.10 -21.12 11.11
N SER A 6 -19.09 -21.76 12.28
CA SER A 6 -19.34 -21.05 13.53
C SER A 6 -18.12 -20.17 13.87
N ALA A 7 -18.31 -19.13 14.68
CA ALA A 7 -17.20 -18.34 15.21
C ALA A 7 -16.09 -19.21 15.83
N ARG A 8 -16.46 -20.24 16.61
CA ARG A 8 -15.50 -21.17 17.23
C ARG A 8 -14.62 -21.86 16.20
N ASP A 9 -15.22 -22.38 15.13
CA ASP A 9 -14.53 -23.15 14.09
C ASP A 9 -13.69 -22.25 13.16
N ALA A 10 -14.02 -20.96 13.10
CA ALA A 10 -13.32 -19.98 12.27
C ALA A 10 -11.98 -19.51 12.86
N THR A 11 -11.65 -19.84 14.12
CA THR A 11 -10.43 -19.35 14.80
C THR A 11 -9.15 -19.64 14.02
N ALA A 12 -9.07 -20.80 13.35
CA ALA A 12 -7.91 -21.18 12.55
C ALA A 12 -7.66 -20.28 11.32
N LEU A 13 -8.62 -19.44 10.92
CA LEU A 13 -8.45 -18.44 9.85
C LEU A 13 -7.59 -17.25 10.32
N LEU A 14 -7.46 -17.03 11.64
CA LEU A 14 -6.66 -15.94 12.20
C LEU A 14 -5.16 -16.25 12.24
N ASP A 15 -4.77 -17.52 12.27
CA ASP A 15 -3.39 -17.95 12.55
C ASP A 15 -2.54 -18.23 11.29
N ARG A 16 -3.12 -18.14 10.09
CA ARG A 16 -2.38 -18.35 8.85
C ARG A 16 -1.61 -17.08 8.50
N LYS A 17 -0.30 -17.15 8.23
CA LYS A 17 0.52 -16.32 7.28
C LYS A 17 1.97 -15.98 7.70
N THR A 18 2.78 -16.91 8.24
CA THR A 18 4.20 -16.61 8.57
C THR A 18 5.26 -17.44 7.84
N VAL A 19 4.96 -18.67 7.40
CA VAL A 19 6.01 -19.62 6.94
C VAL A 19 6.60 -19.29 5.56
N ARG A 20 5.78 -18.93 4.56
CA ARG A 20 6.26 -18.78 3.16
C ARG A 20 7.20 -17.59 2.91
N LEU A 21 7.12 -16.54 3.72
CA LEU A 21 7.94 -15.34 3.52
C LEU A 21 9.42 -15.61 3.82
N GLN A 22 9.71 -16.46 4.81
CA GLN A 22 11.09 -16.81 5.19
C GLN A 22 11.83 -17.57 4.08
N GLU A 23 11.12 -18.46 3.37
CA GLU A 23 11.67 -19.19 2.23
C GLU A 23 11.99 -18.22 1.07
N ALA A 24 11.08 -17.30 0.77
CA ALA A 24 11.30 -16.27 -0.24
C ALA A 24 12.48 -15.35 0.13
N GLU A 25 12.64 -14.99 1.41
CA GLU A 25 13.80 -14.22 1.88
C GLU A 25 15.13 -14.94 1.62
N ALA A 26 15.19 -16.25 1.84
CA ALA A 26 16.40 -17.04 1.58
C ALA A 26 16.77 -17.06 0.09
N VAL A 27 15.77 -17.12 -0.79
CA VAL A 27 15.96 -17.05 -2.26
C VAL A 27 16.40 -15.66 -2.72
N VAL A 28 15.82 -14.62 -2.14
CA VAL A 28 16.01 -13.23 -2.57
C VAL A 28 17.33 -12.62 -2.07
N ARG A 29 17.78 -12.99 -0.87
CA ARG A 29 19.01 -12.45 -0.26
C ARG A 29 20.24 -12.50 -1.18
N PRO A 30 20.60 -13.61 -1.83
CA PRO A 30 21.74 -13.63 -2.75
C PRO A 30 21.53 -12.71 -3.96
N MET A 31 20.29 -12.56 -4.46
CA MET A 31 20.00 -11.64 -5.57
C MET A 31 20.26 -10.18 -5.18
N ILE A 32 19.83 -9.78 -3.98
CA ILE A 32 20.06 -8.45 -3.42
C ILE A 32 21.56 -8.14 -3.35
N GLU A 33 22.35 -9.04 -2.76
CA GLU A 33 23.80 -8.83 -2.63
C GLU A 33 24.50 -8.81 -3.99
N ASN A 34 24.04 -9.60 -4.96
CA ASN A 34 24.59 -9.62 -6.31
C ASN A 34 24.33 -8.28 -7.03
N VAL A 35 23.13 -7.70 -6.88
CA VAL A 35 22.81 -6.35 -7.40
C VAL A 35 23.65 -5.28 -6.71
N ARG A 36 23.80 -5.34 -5.38
CA ARG A 36 24.67 -4.41 -4.63
C ARG A 36 26.11 -4.42 -5.15
N ALA A 37 26.65 -5.61 -5.42
CA ALA A 37 28.04 -5.77 -5.81
C ALA A 37 28.33 -5.48 -7.29
N ARG A 38 27.35 -5.73 -8.18
CA ARG A 38 27.58 -5.75 -9.64
C ARG A 38 26.68 -4.82 -10.45
N GLY A 39 25.79 -4.07 -9.79
CA GLY A 39 24.94 -3.06 -10.44
C GLY A 39 24.16 -3.60 -11.65
N ASP A 40 24.19 -2.85 -12.74
CA ASP A 40 23.47 -3.15 -13.98
C ASP A 40 23.81 -4.53 -14.56
N ALA A 41 25.01 -5.04 -14.35
CA ALA A 41 25.40 -6.35 -14.86
C ALA A 41 24.53 -7.48 -14.27
N ALA A 42 24.33 -7.46 -12.95
CA ALA A 42 23.43 -8.41 -12.28
C ALA A 42 21.96 -8.18 -12.68
N LEU A 43 21.55 -6.91 -12.85
CA LEU A 43 20.18 -6.60 -13.30
C LEU A 43 19.88 -7.19 -14.68
N ARG A 44 20.82 -7.10 -15.63
CA ARG A 44 20.64 -7.68 -16.98
C ARG A 44 20.52 -9.20 -16.94
N GLU A 45 21.26 -9.87 -16.07
CA GLU A 45 21.18 -11.32 -15.87
C GLU A 45 19.78 -11.71 -15.38
N TYR A 46 19.32 -11.12 -14.27
CA TYR A 46 18.01 -11.44 -13.71
C TYR A 46 16.83 -11.00 -14.58
N ALA A 47 16.92 -9.85 -15.25
CA ALA A 47 15.87 -9.40 -16.16
C ALA A 47 15.75 -10.32 -17.39
N ARG A 48 16.87 -10.87 -17.90
CA ARG A 48 16.82 -11.88 -18.98
C ARG A 48 16.19 -13.18 -18.50
N GLU A 49 16.56 -13.64 -17.30
CA GLU A 49 16.09 -14.89 -16.72
C GLU A 49 14.59 -14.84 -16.38
N PHE A 50 14.16 -13.80 -15.66
CA PHE A 50 12.82 -13.75 -15.08
C PHE A 50 11.84 -12.89 -15.87
N ASP A 51 12.31 -11.81 -16.50
CA ASP A 51 11.43 -10.83 -17.15
C ASP A 51 11.39 -11.01 -18.69
N ARG A 52 12.18 -11.94 -19.24
CA ARG A 52 12.42 -12.14 -20.69
C ARG A 52 12.94 -10.87 -21.37
N PHE A 53 13.71 -10.08 -20.63
CA PHE A 53 14.21 -8.80 -21.08
C PHE A 53 15.27 -8.95 -22.18
N ALA A 54 15.06 -8.30 -23.32
CA ALA A 54 15.94 -8.39 -24.50
C ALA A 54 16.50 -7.03 -24.97
N ARG A 55 16.21 -5.93 -24.27
CA ARG A 55 16.59 -4.57 -24.72
C ARG A 55 18.01 -4.19 -24.28
N GLU A 56 18.58 -3.21 -24.97
CA GLU A 56 19.88 -2.62 -24.59
C GLU A 56 19.79 -1.71 -23.37
N THR A 57 18.65 -1.06 -23.13
CA THR A 57 18.44 -0.17 -21.99
C THR A 57 17.19 -0.56 -21.22
N PHE A 58 17.24 -0.43 -19.89
CA PHE A 58 16.08 -0.59 -19.01
C PHE A 58 15.09 0.56 -19.16
N VAL A 59 15.55 1.73 -19.59
CA VAL A 59 14.75 2.96 -19.67
C VAL A 59 13.82 2.88 -20.87
N VAL A 60 12.53 3.12 -20.65
CA VAL A 60 11.56 3.26 -21.74
C VAL A 60 11.76 4.61 -22.43
N PRO A 61 12.01 4.65 -23.75
CA PRO A 61 12.16 5.90 -24.49
C PRO A 61 10.87 6.73 -24.50
N PRO A 62 10.95 8.07 -24.47
CA PRO A 62 9.77 8.95 -24.54
C PRO A 62 8.85 8.66 -25.74
N ALA A 63 9.42 8.36 -26.90
CA ALA A 63 8.64 8.07 -28.12
C ALA A 63 7.70 6.85 -27.95
N GLU A 64 8.12 5.83 -27.19
CA GLU A 64 7.30 4.64 -26.93
C GLU A 64 6.12 4.98 -25.97
N ILE A 65 6.35 5.91 -25.04
CA ILE A 65 5.31 6.44 -24.15
C ILE A 65 4.31 7.27 -24.95
N ASP A 66 4.79 8.15 -25.84
CA ASP A 66 3.95 8.99 -26.69
C ASP A 66 3.07 8.14 -27.64
N GLU A 67 3.65 7.10 -28.25
CA GLU A 67 2.92 6.13 -29.07
C GLU A 67 1.84 5.40 -28.25
N ALA A 68 2.18 4.94 -27.04
CA ALA A 68 1.21 4.30 -26.16
C ALA A 68 0.08 5.24 -25.74
N VAL A 69 0.38 6.51 -25.45
CA VAL A 69 -0.64 7.53 -25.17
C VAL A 69 -1.52 7.76 -26.39
N ALA A 70 -0.97 7.84 -27.59
CA ALA A 70 -1.75 8.01 -28.82
C ALA A 70 -2.63 6.80 -29.14
N GLY A 71 -2.19 5.60 -28.77
CA GLY A 71 -2.91 4.34 -28.99
C GLY A 71 -3.98 4.01 -27.94
N LEU A 72 -4.14 4.80 -26.87
CA LEU A 72 -5.21 4.57 -25.89
C LEU A 72 -6.59 4.78 -26.53
N SER A 73 -7.53 3.87 -26.27
CA SER A 73 -8.94 4.09 -26.60
C SER A 73 -9.49 5.29 -25.82
N ASP A 74 -10.47 5.97 -26.42
CA ASP A 74 -11.14 7.10 -25.78
C ASP A 74 -11.77 6.71 -24.43
N ASP A 75 -12.36 5.51 -24.35
CA ASP A 75 -12.94 4.99 -23.11
C ASP A 75 -11.90 4.81 -21.99
N LEU A 76 -10.74 4.21 -22.30
CA LEU A 76 -9.69 4.01 -21.30
C LEU A 76 -9.07 5.35 -20.88
N ARG A 77 -8.88 6.28 -21.83
CA ARG A 77 -8.42 7.64 -21.54
C ARG A 77 -9.39 8.36 -20.60
N ALA A 78 -10.69 8.28 -20.88
CA ALA A 78 -11.73 8.89 -20.06
C ALA A 78 -11.78 8.26 -18.65
N ALA A 79 -11.69 6.94 -18.55
CA ALA A 79 -11.67 6.23 -17.26
C ALA A 79 -10.45 6.63 -16.41
N ILE A 80 -9.25 6.70 -17.02
CA ILE A 80 -8.03 7.19 -16.36
C ILE A 80 -8.22 8.63 -15.88
N GLY A 81 -8.82 9.49 -16.72
CA GLY A 81 -9.10 10.89 -16.37
C GLY A 81 -10.00 11.02 -15.13
N THR A 82 -11.11 10.28 -15.10
CA THR A 82 -12.05 10.24 -13.97
C THR A 82 -11.38 9.74 -12.70
N ALA A 83 -10.72 8.60 -12.75
CA ALA A 83 -10.00 8.03 -11.61
C ALA A 83 -8.93 8.99 -11.08
N ALA A 84 -8.11 9.54 -11.96
CA ALA A 84 -7.04 10.46 -11.58
C ALA A 84 -7.57 11.76 -10.95
N ALA A 85 -8.73 12.26 -11.37
CA ALA A 85 -9.36 13.42 -10.75
C ALA A 85 -9.78 13.14 -9.31
N ASN A 86 -10.46 12.02 -9.07
CA ASN A 86 -10.93 11.64 -7.74
C ASN A 86 -9.77 11.29 -6.79
N ILE A 87 -8.75 10.57 -7.28
CA ILE A 87 -7.54 10.27 -6.50
C ILE A 87 -6.83 11.56 -6.08
N ARG A 88 -6.70 12.53 -7.00
CA ARG A 88 -6.10 13.83 -6.66
C ARG A 88 -6.91 14.57 -5.60
N ALA A 89 -8.23 14.62 -5.77
CA ALA A 89 -9.12 15.31 -4.84
C ALA A 89 -9.03 14.73 -3.43
N PHE A 90 -9.04 13.40 -3.29
CA PHE A 90 -8.93 12.75 -2.00
C PHE A 90 -7.52 12.88 -1.39
N ALA A 91 -6.46 12.59 -2.17
CA ALA A 91 -5.09 12.62 -1.67
C ALA A 91 -4.70 14.01 -1.14
N GLU A 92 -5.14 15.10 -1.78
CA GLU A 92 -4.83 16.47 -1.33
C GLU A 92 -5.37 16.76 0.08
N LEU A 93 -6.52 16.17 0.46
CA LEU A 93 -7.09 16.31 1.81
C LEU A 93 -6.22 15.68 2.89
N GLN A 94 -5.31 14.76 2.52
CA GLN A 94 -4.43 14.05 3.45
C GLN A 94 -3.10 14.75 3.70
N ARG A 95 -2.86 15.93 3.12
CA ARG A 95 -1.59 16.65 3.24
C ARG A 95 -1.33 17.05 4.71
N PRO A 96 -0.19 16.66 5.31
CA PRO A 96 0.17 17.17 6.63
C PRO A 96 0.32 18.70 6.62
N PRO A 97 -0.27 19.43 7.58
CA PRO A 97 -0.11 20.88 7.64
C PRO A 97 1.29 21.25 8.13
N ALA A 98 1.88 22.30 7.56
CA ALA A 98 3.01 22.99 8.17
C ALA A 98 2.48 24.03 9.17
N PHE A 99 3.19 24.24 10.28
CA PHE A 99 2.82 25.27 11.26
C PHE A 99 4.04 25.83 11.98
N ASP A 100 3.87 27.02 12.56
CA ASP A 100 4.82 27.72 13.43
C ASP A 100 4.00 28.38 14.53
N ALA A 101 4.19 27.94 15.77
CA ALA A 101 3.40 28.34 16.94
C ALA A 101 4.31 28.79 18.08
N GLU A 102 3.94 29.88 18.73
CA GLU A 102 4.56 30.32 19.98
C GLU A 102 3.79 29.70 21.15
N ILE A 103 4.46 28.84 21.92
CA ILE A 103 3.83 28.08 23.02
C ILE A 103 4.16 28.66 24.39
N ALA A 104 5.17 29.52 24.46
CA ALA A 104 5.50 30.39 25.59
C ALA A 104 6.25 31.62 25.04
N PRO A 105 6.30 32.75 25.78
CA PRO A 105 7.00 33.95 25.33
C PRO A 105 8.42 33.65 24.84
N GLY A 106 8.71 33.94 23.58
CA GLY A 106 10.02 33.68 22.97
C GLY A 106 10.34 32.21 22.66
N LEU A 107 9.46 31.25 22.97
CA LEU A 107 9.57 29.84 22.61
C LEU A 107 8.61 29.50 21.47
N ARG A 108 9.16 29.34 20.27
CA ARG A 108 8.43 28.95 19.07
C ARG A 108 8.79 27.54 18.66
N VAL A 109 7.78 26.74 18.36
CA VAL A 109 7.90 25.38 17.83
C VAL A 109 7.02 25.23 16.61
N GLY A 110 7.40 24.34 15.70
CA GLY A 110 6.67 24.15 14.47
C GLY A 110 7.05 22.88 13.76
N GLN A 111 6.53 22.73 12.55
CA GLN A 111 6.99 21.74 11.61
C GLN A 111 6.93 22.27 10.19
N VAL A 112 7.91 21.87 9.38
CA VAL A 112 7.91 22.06 7.94
C VAL A 112 7.74 20.70 7.25
N VAL A 113 6.99 20.69 6.15
CA VAL A 113 6.75 19.49 5.35
C VAL A 113 7.56 19.60 4.06
N ARG A 114 8.34 18.57 3.72
CA ARG A 114 9.21 18.53 2.54
C ARG A 114 9.00 17.22 1.78
N PRO A 115 8.95 17.22 0.43
CA PRO A 115 8.88 15.98 -0.32
C PRO A 115 10.11 15.10 -0.10
N LEU A 116 9.96 13.80 -0.34
CA LEU A 116 11.08 12.92 -0.66
C LEU A 116 11.70 13.36 -2.00
N ASP A 117 12.98 13.06 -2.20
CA ASP A 117 13.75 13.49 -3.36
C ASP A 117 13.56 12.52 -4.53
N THR A 118 13.49 11.22 -4.26
CA THR A 118 13.22 10.17 -5.27
C THR A 118 12.30 9.09 -4.73
N VAL A 119 11.25 8.74 -5.49
CA VAL A 119 10.36 7.62 -5.18
C VAL A 119 10.23 6.69 -6.37
N CYS A 120 10.22 5.38 -6.11
CA CYS A 120 9.94 4.36 -7.11
C CYS A 120 8.57 3.73 -6.88
N ALA A 121 7.71 3.81 -7.88
CA ALA A 121 6.47 3.04 -7.98
C ALA A 121 6.75 1.71 -8.68
N TYR A 122 6.69 0.61 -7.92
CA TYR A 122 6.76 -0.73 -8.47
C TYR A 122 5.36 -1.17 -8.92
N ILE A 123 5.23 -1.48 -10.21
CA ILE A 123 3.99 -1.95 -10.83
C ILE A 123 4.17 -3.41 -11.22
N PRO A 124 3.51 -4.37 -10.54
CA PRO A 124 3.54 -5.75 -10.95
C PRO A 124 3.14 -5.91 -12.42
N ALA A 125 3.80 -6.83 -13.11
CA ALA A 125 3.22 -7.44 -14.30
C ALA A 125 2.77 -8.86 -13.96
N GLY A 126 1.91 -9.42 -14.79
CA GLY A 126 1.32 -10.73 -14.58
C GLY A 126 0.26 -11.01 -15.62
N ARG A 127 -0.84 -11.62 -15.21
CA ARG A 127 -1.93 -11.98 -16.11
C ARG A 127 -2.65 -10.75 -16.70
N TYR A 128 -2.72 -9.65 -15.93
CA TYR A 128 -3.40 -8.42 -16.33
C TYR A 128 -2.56 -7.17 -16.01
N PRO A 129 -2.66 -6.10 -16.82
CA PRO A 129 -1.97 -4.84 -16.56
C PRO A 129 -2.69 -4.04 -15.45
N LEU A 130 -1.96 -3.73 -14.37
CA LEU A 130 -2.50 -2.98 -13.23
C LEU A 130 -2.40 -1.46 -13.44
N VAL A 131 -3.24 -0.94 -14.33
CA VAL A 131 -3.30 0.50 -14.67
C VAL A 131 -3.66 1.35 -13.44
N SER A 132 -4.59 0.90 -12.61
CA SER A 132 -5.00 1.61 -11.39
C SER A 132 -3.83 1.79 -10.42
N THR A 133 -2.95 0.79 -10.26
CA THR A 133 -1.76 0.91 -9.40
C THR A 133 -0.79 1.99 -9.86
N VAL A 134 -0.71 2.26 -11.17
CA VAL A 134 0.03 3.43 -11.69
C VAL A 134 -0.55 4.71 -11.11
N LEU A 135 -1.87 4.88 -11.18
CA LEU A 135 -2.55 6.07 -10.67
C LEU A 135 -2.36 6.22 -9.15
N MET A 136 -2.60 5.13 -8.43
CA MET A 136 -2.59 5.10 -6.96
C MET A 136 -1.20 5.31 -6.36
N THR A 137 -0.12 5.02 -7.09
CA THR A 137 1.26 5.23 -6.61
C THR A 137 1.87 6.54 -7.10
N VAL A 138 1.62 6.93 -8.36
CA VAL A 138 2.23 8.12 -8.96
C VAL A 138 1.55 9.41 -8.52
N ILE A 139 0.21 9.43 -8.45
CA ILE A 139 -0.54 10.67 -8.14
C ILE A 139 -0.19 11.22 -6.75
N PRO A 140 -0.15 10.42 -5.66
CA PRO A 140 0.24 10.93 -4.35
C PRO A 140 1.69 11.46 -4.32
N ALA A 141 2.61 10.82 -5.05
CA ALA A 141 3.99 11.31 -5.19
C ALA A 141 4.05 12.68 -5.90
N GLN A 142 3.27 12.86 -6.96
CA GLN A 142 3.16 14.13 -7.69
C GLN A 142 2.60 15.24 -6.78
N LEU A 143 1.54 14.95 -6.03
CA LEU A 143 0.93 15.92 -5.11
C LEU A 143 1.84 16.25 -3.92
N ALA A 144 2.60 15.28 -3.41
CA ALA A 144 3.61 15.53 -2.39
C ALA A 144 4.74 16.46 -2.89
N GLY A 145 4.94 16.56 -4.21
CA GLY A 145 5.97 17.37 -4.83
C GLY A 145 7.30 16.65 -5.02
N VAL A 146 7.29 15.31 -5.08
CA VAL A 146 8.50 14.50 -5.31
C VAL A 146 9.08 14.86 -6.69
N PRO A 147 10.34 15.32 -6.78
CA PRO A 147 10.91 15.77 -8.05
C PRO A 147 11.29 14.62 -8.97
N ASN A 148 11.72 13.46 -8.43
CA ASN A 148 12.10 12.29 -9.21
C ASN A 148 11.14 11.12 -8.95
N ILE A 149 10.14 10.96 -9.80
CA ILE A 149 9.21 9.82 -9.73
C ILE A 149 9.65 8.79 -10.77
N CYS A 150 10.07 7.63 -10.27
CA CYS A 150 10.40 6.47 -11.09
C CYS A 150 9.23 5.49 -11.08
N LEU A 151 9.00 4.83 -12.21
CA LEU A 151 8.05 3.74 -12.32
C LEU A 151 8.79 2.54 -12.88
N THR A 152 8.69 1.39 -12.22
CA THR A 152 9.33 0.16 -12.69
C THR A 152 8.31 -0.96 -12.83
N THR A 153 8.42 -1.71 -13.92
CA THR A 153 7.58 -2.87 -14.17
C THR A 153 8.36 -3.87 -15.04
N PRO A 154 8.25 -5.20 -14.84
CA PRO A 154 9.01 -6.14 -15.67
C PRO A 154 8.64 -6.09 -17.15
N GLN A 155 7.35 -5.85 -17.43
CA GLN A 155 6.82 -5.72 -18.80
C GLN A 155 5.77 -4.60 -18.80
N ALA A 156 5.95 -3.61 -19.65
CA ALA A 156 5.00 -2.50 -19.76
C ALA A 156 4.01 -2.76 -20.90
N SER A 157 2.74 -2.95 -20.58
CA SER A 157 1.68 -2.95 -21.58
C SER A 157 1.44 -1.53 -22.12
N PRO A 158 0.88 -1.37 -23.33
CA PRO A 158 0.49 -0.06 -23.85
C PRO A 158 -0.43 0.72 -22.88
N ALA A 159 -1.27 0.02 -22.12
CA ALA A 159 -2.14 0.65 -21.12
C ALA A 159 -1.34 1.23 -19.94
N ILE A 160 -0.32 0.52 -19.43
CA ILE A 160 0.57 1.03 -18.36
C ILE A 160 1.38 2.22 -18.87
N LEU A 161 1.97 2.11 -20.06
CA LEU A 161 2.75 3.19 -20.67
C LEU A 161 1.88 4.42 -20.93
N GLY A 162 0.69 4.23 -21.50
CA GLY A 162 -0.25 5.30 -21.77
C GLY A 162 -0.74 5.98 -20.49
N ALA A 163 -1.07 5.23 -19.44
CA ALA A 163 -1.45 5.82 -18.15
C ALA A 163 -0.31 6.61 -17.50
N ALA A 164 0.92 6.06 -17.50
CA ALA A 164 2.08 6.77 -16.98
C ALA A 164 2.41 8.04 -17.79
N GLY A 165 2.25 7.98 -19.13
CA GLY A 165 2.39 9.12 -20.02
C GLY A 165 1.34 10.20 -19.78
N LEU A 166 0.07 9.83 -19.57
CA LEU A 166 -1.01 10.76 -19.23
C LEU A 166 -0.78 11.47 -17.89
N LEU A 167 -0.20 10.79 -16.91
CA LEU A 167 0.18 11.42 -15.64
C LEU A 167 1.40 12.33 -15.78
N GLY A 168 2.34 11.97 -16.67
CA GLY A 168 3.59 12.70 -16.90
C GLY A 168 4.55 12.68 -15.72
N LYS A 169 5.72 13.34 -15.87
CA LYS A 169 6.76 13.49 -14.84
C LYS A 169 7.26 12.16 -14.23
N THR A 170 7.22 11.08 -15.01
CA THR A 170 7.71 9.75 -14.59
C THR A 170 8.88 9.30 -15.45
N ARG A 171 9.86 8.62 -14.85
CA ARG A 171 10.92 7.88 -15.55
C ARG A 171 10.58 6.39 -15.48
N LEU A 172 10.33 5.77 -16.63
CA LEU A 172 9.90 4.37 -16.71
C LEU A 172 11.08 3.42 -16.93
N PHE A 173 11.07 2.31 -16.20
CA PHE A 173 12.07 1.25 -16.25
C PHE A 173 11.41 -0.12 -16.43
N LEU A 174 12.03 -0.96 -17.26
CA LEU A 174 11.61 -2.32 -17.55
C LEU A 174 12.37 -3.33 -16.68
N LEU A 175 12.03 -3.36 -15.40
CA LEU A 175 12.60 -4.25 -14.38
C LEU A 175 11.51 -4.67 -13.38
N GLY A 176 11.44 -5.96 -13.07
CA GLY A 176 10.54 -6.50 -12.06
C GLY A 176 11.24 -7.19 -10.89
N GLY A 177 10.45 -7.84 -10.05
CA GLY A 177 10.94 -8.76 -9.03
C GLY A 177 11.85 -8.14 -7.97
N ALA A 178 12.57 -9.01 -7.25
CA ALA A 178 13.45 -8.60 -6.16
C ALA A 178 14.66 -7.79 -6.65
N HIS A 179 15.16 -8.05 -7.86
CA HIS A 179 16.28 -7.32 -8.44
C HIS A 179 15.94 -5.87 -8.74
N ALA A 180 14.70 -5.56 -9.17
CA ALA A 180 14.26 -4.17 -9.29
C ALA A 180 14.23 -3.44 -7.94
N ILE A 181 13.72 -4.09 -6.89
CA ILE A 181 13.69 -3.49 -5.54
C ILE A 181 15.11 -3.22 -5.04
N ALA A 182 16.04 -4.18 -5.23
CA ALA A 182 17.45 -3.98 -4.89
C ALA A 182 18.09 -2.85 -5.69
N ALA A 183 17.78 -2.73 -6.99
CA ALA A 183 18.30 -1.67 -7.84
C ALA A 183 17.93 -0.27 -7.33
N PHE A 184 16.66 -0.06 -6.96
CA PHE A 184 16.21 1.22 -6.42
C PHE A 184 16.64 1.45 -4.98
N ALA A 185 16.91 0.39 -4.20
CA ALA A 185 17.43 0.54 -2.84
C ALA A 185 18.87 1.04 -2.81
N PHE A 186 19.73 0.53 -3.71
CA PHE A 186 21.16 0.88 -3.73
C PHE A 186 21.50 1.97 -4.75
N GLY A 187 20.73 2.08 -5.83
CA GLY A 187 21.15 2.72 -7.06
C GLY A 187 22.14 1.86 -7.85
N THR A 188 22.14 2.02 -9.17
CA THR A 188 23.11 1.42 -10.09
C THR A 188 23.59 2.47 -11.10
N GLU A 189 24.35 2.06 -12.11
CA GLU A 189 24.80 2.92 -13.19
C GLU A 189 23.63 3.56 -13.96
N THR A 190 22.54 2.81 -14.16
CA THR A 190 21.33 3.28 -14.86
C THR A 190 20.20 3.66 -13.91
N ILE A 191 20.05 2.95 -12.78
CA ILE A 191 18.89 3.08 -11.88
C ILE A 191 19.21 4.06 -10.75
N PRO A 192 18.41 5.13 -10.55
CA PRO A 192 18.64 6.03 -9.42
C PRO A 192 18.31 5.34 -8.09
N ARG A 193 19.03 5.70 -7.04
CA ARG A 193 18.65 5.35 -5.67
C ARG A 193 17.36 6.09 -5.29
N ALA A 194 16.38 5.38 -4.76
CA ALA A 194 15.14 5.94 -4.24
C ALA A 194 15.23 6.15 -2.73
N ASP A 195 14.52 7.15 -2.21
CA ASP A 195 14.28 7.31 -0.77
C ASP A 195 13.21 6.33 -0.29
N ARG A 196 12.24 6.03 -1.17
CA ARG A 196 11.15 5.09 -0.90
C ARG A 196 10.70 4.34 -2.14
N ILE A 197 10.34 3.08 -1.96
CA ILE A 197 9.75 2.21 -2.99
C ILE A 197 8.34 1.84 -2.52
N VAL A 198 7.34 2.08 -3.37
CA VAL A 198 5.92 1.81 -3.09
C VAL A 198 5.32 0.87 -4.14
N GLY A 199 4.20 0.24 -3.82
CA GLY A 199 3.42 -0.59 -4.74
C GLY A 199 3.55 -2.08 -4.42
N PRO A 200 2.46 -2.85 -4.56
CA PRO A 200 2.42 -4.26 -4.18
C PRO A 200 3.31 -5.11 -5.09
N GLY A 201 3.53 -6.36 -4.72
CA GLY A 201 4.23 -7.31 -5.57
C GLY A 201 4.06 -8.74 -5.06
N ASN A 202 4.60 -9.70 -5.82
CA ASN A 202 4.59 -11.09 -5.40
C ASN A 202 5.45 -11.31 -4.13
N ILE A 203 5.46 -12.54 -3.62
CA ILE A 203 6.19 -12.88 -2.40
C ILE A 203 7.69 -12.54 -2.43
N TYR A 204 8.34 -12.57 -3.60
CA TYR A 204 9.76 -12.22 -3.75
C TYR A 204 9.98 -10.71 -3.67
N VAL A 205 9.06 -9.91 -4.20
CA VAL A 205 9.06 -8.44 -4.02
C VAL A 205 8.82 -8.09 -2.56
N ALA A 206 7.85 -8.72 -1.91
CA ALA A 206 7.58 -8.52 -0.48
C ALA A 206 8.80 -8.91 0.39
N ALA A 207 9.44 -10.04 0.09
CA ALA A 207 10.69 -10.45 0.74
C ALA A 207 11.82 -9.45 0.51
N ALA A 208 12.00 -8.95 -0.72
CA ALA A 208 13.02 -7.95 -1.02
C ALA A 208 12.80 -6.66 -0.23
N LYS A 209 11.57 -6.13 -0.24
CA LYS A 209 11.18 -4.94 0.55
C LYS A 209 11.47 -5.14 2.03
N LYS A 210 11.07 -6.28 2.60
CA LYS A 210 11.34 -6.61 4.01
C LYS A 210 12.84 -6.61 4.32
N LEU A 211 13.66 -7.25 3.49
CA LEU A 211 15.11 -7.31 3.69
C LEU A 211 15.80 -5.96 3.54
N LEU A 212 15.21 -5.03 2.78
CA LEU A 212 15.76 -3.72 2.45
C LEU A 212 15.13 -2.57 3.24
N ALA A 213 14.20 -2.82 4.15
CA ALA A 213 13.48 -1.78 4.91
C ALA A 213 14.38 -0.89 5.78
N GLY A 214 15.63 -1.30 6.06
CA GLY A 214 16.65 -0.48 6.72
C GLY A 214 17.55 0.33 5.78
N GLU A 215 17.51 0.06 4.47
CA GLU A 215 18.32 0.72 3.44
C GLU A 215 17.50 1.74 2.63
N VAL A 216 16.23 1.43 2.40
CA VAL A 216 15.28 2.26 1.66
C VAL A 216 13.92 2.25 2.35
N GLY A 217 13.19 3.36 2.27
CA GLY A 217 11.82 3.40 2.74
C GLY A 217 10.93 2.43 1.95
N ILE A 218 10.04 1.76 2.65
CA ILE A 218 8.92 1.01 2.05
C ILE A 218 7.62 1.48 2.70
N GLU A 219 6.50 1.28 2.03
CA GLU A 219 5.17 1.57 2.56
C GLU A 219 4.81 0.60 3.69
N PHE A 220 4.94 -0.70 3.41
CA PHE A 220 4.72 -1.83 4.32
C PHE A 220 5.07 -3.14 3.58
N ILE A 221 5.07 -4.25 4.30
CA ILE A 221 5.28 -5.58 3.71
C ILE A 221 3.92 -6.16 3.36
N ALA A 222 3.65 -6.31 2.07
CA ALA A 222 2.41 -6.93 1.60
C ALA A 222 2.43 -8.46 1.82
N GLY A 223 1.28 -9.00 2.20
CA GLY A 223 0.94 -10.43 2.11
C GLY A 223 -0.29 -10.65 1.22
N PRO A 224 -0.92 -11.83 1.27
CA PRO A 224 -2.11 -12.11 0.47
C PRO A 224 -3.25 -11.13 0.78
N THR A 225 -3.93 -10.69 -0.28
CA THR A 225 -5.01 -9.70 -0.25
C THR A 225 -6.31 -10.25 0.35
N GLU A 226 -7.08 -9.41 1.03
CA GLU A 226 -8.22 -9.85 1.83
C GLU A 226 -9.36 -8.84 2.01
N ILE A 227 -10.60 -9.32 1.90
CA ILE A 227 -11.81 -8.57 2.27
C ILE A 227 -12.54 -9.24 3.42
N VAL A 228 -13.02 -8.41 4.36
CA VAL A 228 -14.00 -8.78 5.37
C VAL A 228 -15.27 -7.95 5.16
N ILE A 229 -16.41 -8.61 5.07
CA ILE A 229 -17.72 -7.99 4.87
C ILE A 229 -18.59 -8.24 6.09
N LEU A 230 -19.21 -7.20 6.65
CA LEU A 230 -20.16 -7.27 7.76
C LEU A 230 -21.56 -6.96 7.23
N ALA A 231 -22.45 -7.96 7.28
CA ALA A 231 -23.83 -7.78 6.85
C ALA A 231 -24.80 -8.71 7.62
N GLU A 232 -25.85 -8.16 8.22
CA GLU A 232 -26.95 -8.94 8.82
C GLU A 232 -28.08 -9.24 7.83
N ALA A 233 -28.22 -8.37 6.84
CA ALA A 233 -29.17 -8.46 5.74
C ALA A 233 -28.56 -7.81 4.49
N GLY A 234 -29.15 -8.06 3.32
CA GLY A 234 -28.72 -7.46 2.07
C GLY A 234 -29.00 -8.33 0.87
N ASN A 235 -28.52 -7.89 -0.29
CA ASN A 235 -28.61 -8.66 -1.51
C ASN A 235 -27.46 -9.68 -1.58
N ALA A 236 -27.80 -10.96 -1.52
CA ALA A 236 -26.82 -12.05 -1.56
C ALA A 236 -25.95 -12.02 -2.84
N ALA A 237 -26.49 -11.54 -3.97
CA ALA A 237 -25.74 -11.39 -5.22
C ALA A 237 -24.67 -10.31 -5.17
N TRP A 238 -24.91 -9.24 -4.40
CA TRP A 238 -23.92 -8.17 -4.24
C TRP A 238 -22.79 -8.64 -3.31
N LEU A 239 -23.15 -9.23 -2.17
CA LEU A 239 -22.17 -9.80 -1.23
C LEU A 239 -21.30 -10.88 -1.90
N ALA A 240 -21.91 -11.79 -2.66
CA ALA A 240 -21.17 -12.80 -3.41
C ALA A 240 -20.24 -12.17 -4.46
N ALA A 241 -20.68 -11.13 -5.16
CA ALA A 241 -19.88 -10.43 -6.16
C ALA A 241 -18.66 -9.75 -5.52
N ASP A 242 -18.82 -9.08 -4.38
CA ASP A 242 -17.70 -8.46 -3.65
C ASP A 242 -16.70 -9.52 -3.16
N MET A 243 -17.20 -10.65 -2.61
CA MET A 243 -16.32 -11.76 -2.22
C MET A 243 -15.54 -12.33 -3.41
N LEU A 244 -16.16 -12.39 -4.60
CA LEU A 244 -15.51 -12.89 -5.81
C LEU A 244 -14.56 -11.89 -6.43
N ALA A 245 -14.85 -10.58 -6.35
CA ALA A 245 -13.95 -9.51 -6.77
C ALA A 245 -12.62 -9.62 -6.03
N GLN A 246 -12.65 -9.78 -4.71
CA GLN A 246 -11.42 -10.04 -3.95
C GLN A 246 -10.75 -11.36 -4.34
N ALA A 247 -11.53 -12.44 -4.49
CA ALA A 247 -11.00 -13.78 -4.72
C ALA A 247 -10.31 -13.94 -6.09
N GLU A 248 -10.69 -13.15 -7.10
CA GLU A 248 -10.07 -13.25 -8.44
C GLU A 248 -8.66 -12.66 -8.53
N HIS A 249 -8.21 -11.91 -7.51
CA HIS A 249 -6.86 -11.32 -7.50
C HIS A 249 -5.75 -12.37 -7.44
N ASP A 250 -5.89 -13.37 -6.56
CA ASP A 250 -4.86 -14.38 -6.35
C ASP A 250 -5.48 -15.64 -5.71
N VAL A 251 -4.91 -16.82 -5.98
CA VAL A 251 -5.35 -18.09 -5.36
C VAL A 251 -5.17 -18.11 -3.84
N GLU A 252 -4.36 -17.20 -3.31
CA GLU A 252 -4.11 -16.99 -1.88
C GLU A 252 -4.96 -15.87 -1.27
N ALA A 253 -5.75 -15.17 -2.09
CA ALA A 253 -6.69 -14.17 -1.59
C ALA A 253 -7.72 -14.80 -0.65
N SER A 254 -8.30 -14.00 0.25
CA SER A 254 -9.35 -14.45 1.16
C SER A 254 -10.51 -13.46 1.23
N ALA A 255 -11.73 -13.99 1.16
CA ALA A 255 -12.95 -13.22 1.32
C ALA A 255 -13.77 -13.79 2.49
N ILE A 256 -14.12 -12.95 3.45
CA ILE A 256 -14.81 -13.38 4.66
C ILE A 256 -16.10 -12.58 4.80
N LEU A 257 -17.24 -13.28 4.89
CA LEU A 257 -18.51 -12.66 5.28
C LEU A 257 -18.79 -12.98 6.76
N LEU A 258 -18.96 -11.97 7.58
CA LEU A 258 -19.44 -12.08 8.95
C LEU A 258 -20.92 -11.70 9.00
N THR A 259 -21.77 -12.62 9.45
CA THR A 259 -23.22 -12.42 9.50
C THR A 259 -23.87 -13.12 10.69
N THR A 260 -24.94 -12.53 11.21
CA THR A 260 -25.84 -13.15 12.19
C THR A 260 -26.91 -14.02 11.53
N SER A 261 -27.08 -13.91 10.20
CA SER A 261 -28.17 -14.55 9.46
C SER A 261 -27.72 -15.81 8.73
N ARG A 262 -28.16 -16.98 9.21
CA ARG A 262 -27.96 -18.26 8.52
C ARG A 262 -28.59 -18.27 7.13
N ALA A 263 -29.77 -17.68 6.97
CA ALA A 263 -30.44 -17.62 5.68
C ALA A 263 -29.59 -16.84 4.66
N LEU A 264 -29.09 -15.67 5.06
CA LEU A 264 -28.19 -14.86 4.21
C LEU A 264 -26.91 -15.62 3.86
N ALA A 265 -26.30 -16.31 4.83
CA ALA A 265 -25.10 -17.12 4.60
C ALA A 265 -25.33 -18.21 3.53
N GLU A 266 -26.46 -18.90 3.60
CA GLU A 266 -26.80 -19.94 2.63
C GLU A 266 -27.14 -19.36 1.24
N ASP A 267 -27.82 -18.21 1.19
CA ASP A 267 -28.09 -17.49 -0.06
C ASP A 267 -26.80 -17.02 -0.73
N VAL A 268 -25.89 -16.40 0.02
CA VAL A 268 -24.58 -15.95 -0.49
C VAL A 268 -23.75 -17.14 -0.97
N ALA A 269 -23.72 -18.25 -0.23
CA ALA A 269 -22.98 -19.45 -0.64
C ALA A 269 -23.47 -20.02 -1.98
N ARG A 270 -24.80 -20.05 -2.22
CA ARG A 270 -25.37 -20.47 -3.51
C ARG A 270 -24.98 -19.53 -4.64
N GLU A 271 -25.04 -18.24 -4.36
CA GLU A 271 -24.80 -17.20 -5.35
C GLU A 271 -23.32 -17.12 -5.76
N ILE A 272 -22.40 -17.38 -4.84
CA ILE A 272 -20.97 -17.56 -5.14
C ILE A 272 -20.78 -18.68 -6.18
N GLU A 273 -21.40 -19.85 -5.98
CA GLU A 273 -21.29 -20.95 -6.96
C GLU A 273 -21.89 -20.58 -8.31
N ARG A 274 -23.07 -19.95 -8.32
CA ARG A 274 -23.75 -19.49 -9.53
C ARG A 274 -22.88 -18.51 -10.33
N GLN A 275 -22.25 -17.55 -9.67
CA GLN A 275 -21.41 -16.56 -10.33
C GLN A 275 -20.08 -17.16 -10.82
N LEU A 276 -19.47 -18.06 -10.04
CA LEU A 276 -18.24 -18.77 -10.42
C LEU A 276 -18.38 -19.62 -11.69
N GLU A 277 -19.57 -20.10 -12.03
CA GLU A 277 -19.83 -20.85 -13.27
C GLU A 277 -19.54 -20.03 -14.53
N THR A 278 -19.81 -18.72 -14.47
CA THR A 278 -19.66 -17.82 -15.63
C THR A 278 -18.45 -16.89 -15.55
N LEU A 279 -17.77 -16.85 -14.39
CA LEU A 279 -16.65 -15.95 -14.15
C LEU A 279 -15.40 -16.41 -14.94
N PRO A 280 -14.87 -15.61 -15.88
CA PRO A 280 -13.68 -16.00 -16.66
C PRO A 280 -12.44 -16.29 -15.80
N THR A 281 -12.30 -15.56 -14.69
CA THR A 281 -11.25 -15.71 -13.67
C THR A 281 -11.57 -16.78 -12.63
N GLY A 282 -12.63 -17.57 -12.81
CA GLY A 282 -13.07 -18.61 -11.87
C GLY A 282 -12.00 -19.66 -11.53
N THR A 283 -11.04 -19.89 -12.41
CA THR A 283 -9.88 -20.77 -12.13
C THR A 283 -8.93 -20.24 -11.05
N VAL A 284 -8.94 -18.92 -10.81
CA VAL A 284 -8.18 -18.24 -9.74
C VAL A 284 -9.08 -18.05 -8.51
N ALA A 285 -10.30 -17.56 -8.73
CA ALA A 285 -11.24 -17.25 -7.65
C ALA A 285 -11.70 -18.50 -6.88
N ARG A 286 -11.96 -19.63 -7.55
CA ARG A 286 -12.44 -20.86 -6.90
C ARG A 286 -11.46 -21.40 -5.85
N PRO A 287 -10.15 -21.56 -6.14
CA PRO A 287 -9.17 -21.93 -5.12
C PRO A 287 -9.15 -21.00 -3.90
N ALA A 288 -9.21 -19.69 -4.11
CA ALA A 288 -9.25 -18.70 -3.02
C ALA A 288 -10.50 -18.88 -2.14
N ILE A 289 -11.67 -19.00 -2.79
CA ILE A 289 -12.96 -19.25 -2.13
C ILE A 289 -12.95 -20.54 -1.31
N GLU A 290 -12.42 -21.64 -1.86
CA GLU A 290 -12.49 -22.95 -1.21
C GLU A 290 -11.47 -23.10 -0.08
N LYS A 291 -10.28 -22.53 -0.22
CA LYS A 291 -9.16 -22.78 0.71
C LYS A 291 -9.02 -21.71 1.79
N ASN A 292 -9.34 -20.46 1.47
CA ASN A 292 -8.96 -19.30 2.27
C ASN A 292 -10.17 -18.48 2.73
N SER A 293 -11.28 -18.52 1.99
CA SER A 293 -12.52 -17.81 2.31
C SER A 293 -13.45 -18.62 3.22
N ALA A 294 -14.38 -17.91 3.86
CA ALA A 294 -15.46 -18.49 4.66
C ALA A 294 -16.61 -17.49 4.86
N ILE A 295 -17.80 -18.01 5.12
CA ILE A 295 -18.88 -17.26 5.75
C ILE A 295 -18.89 -17.67 7.22
N ILE A 296 -18.80 -16.71 8.13
CA ILE A 296 -18.72 -16.95 9.56
C ILE A 296 -20.03 -16.47 10.19
N LEU A 297 -20.74 -17.41 10.81
CA LEU A 297 -21.92 -17.14 11.61
C LEU A 297 -21.49 -16.72 13.01
N VAL A 298 -21.91 -15.52 13.39
CA VAL A 298 -21.73 -14.93 14.72
C VAL A 298 -23.08 -14.76 15.41
N ASP A 299 -23.09 -14.70 16.73
CA ASP A 299 -24.33 -14.61 17.51
C ASP A 299 -24.88 -13.17 17.54
N ALA A 300 -24.02 -12.16 17.37
CA ALA A 300 -24.39 -10.75 17.35
C ALA A 300 -23.48 -9.93 16.42
N ILE A 301 -23.99 -8.82 15.88
CA ILE A 301 -23.22 -7.93 15.02
C ILE A 301 -22.02 -7.29 15.74
N THR A 302 -22.12 -7.08 17.05
CA THR A 302 -21.00 -6.63 17.90
C THR A 302 -19.88 -7.66 17.95
N GLU A 303 -20.20 -8.94 17.86
CA GLU A 303 -19.21 -10.01 17.72
C GLU A 303 -18.53 -9.94 16.35
N ALA A 304 -19.28 -9.67 15.26
CA ALA A 304 -18.70 -9.45 13.93
C ALA A 304 -17.68 -8.29 13.93
N VAL A 305 -18.00 -7.18 14.59
CA VAL A 305 -17.10 -6.05 14.78
C VAL A 305 -15.81 -6.49 15.50
N ALA A 306 -15.94 -7.26 16.59
CA ALA A 306 -14.78 -7.80 17.31
C ALA A 306 -13.93 -8.74 16.44
N TRP A 307 -14.57 -9.57 15.61
CA TRP A 307 -13.87 -10.42 14.63
C TRP A 307 -13.13 -9.61 13.58
N SER A 308 -13.76 -8.58 13.00
CA SER A 308 -13.12 -7.68 12.04
C SER A 308 -11.86 -7.04 12.63
N ASN A 309 -11.96 -6.48 13.85
CA ASN A 309 -10.79 -5.91 14.55
C ASN A 309 -9.71 -6.96 14.88
N ARG A 310 -10.08 -8.24 15.06
CA ARG A 310 -9.11 -9.35 15.22
C ARG A 310 -8.46 -9.77 13.90
N PHE A 311 -9.14 -9.63 12.77
CA PHE A 311 -8.51 -9.79 11.45
C PHE A 311 -7.60 -8.61 11.13
N ALA A 312 -8.04 -7.38 11.42
CA ALA A 312 -7.43 -6.15 10.91
C ALA A 312 -7.25 -6.21 9.37
N PRO A 313 -8.37 -6.29 8.64
CA PRO A 313 -8.38 -6.59 7.21
C PRO A 313 -7.81 -5.46 6.37
N GLU A 314 -7.37 -5.83 5.16
CA GLU A 314 -7.04 -4.88 4.08
C GLU A 314 -8.29 -4.08 3.68
N HIS A 315 -9.33 -4.78 3.22
CA HIS A 315 -10.63 -4.21 2.86
C HIS A 315 -11.70 -4.58 3.88
N LEU A 316 -12.44 -3.59 4.37
CA LEU A 316 -13.60 -3.80 5.24
C LEU A 316 -14.86 -3.22 4.61
N SER A 317 -15.85 -4.04 4.30
CA SER A 317 -17.18 -3.57 3.88
C SER A 317 -18.16 -3.62 5.04
N LEU A 318 -18.78 -2.47 5.34
CA LEU A 318 -19.80 -2.31 6.37
C LEU A 318 -21.13 -1.98 5.71
N HIS A 319 -22.07 -2.93 5.69
CA HIS A 319 -23.41 -2.68 5.17
C HIS A 319 -24.26 -1.79 6.09
N ASP A 320 -23.98 -1.81 7.39
CA ASP A 320 -24.51 -0.86 8.37
C ASP A 320 -23.40 0.12 8.79
N GLU A 321 -23.54 1.36 8.33
CA GLU A 321 -22.54 2.42 8.57
C GLU A 321 -22.45 2.80 10.05
N SER A 322 -23.48 2.53 10.86
CA SER A 322 -23.48 2.84 12.29
C SER A 322 -22.44 2.04 13.08
N LEU A 323 -21.89 0.98 12.49
CA LEU A 323 -20.86 0.15 13.10
C LEU A 323 -19.45 0.77 13.05
N ILE A 324 -19.25 1.84 12.29
CA ILE A 324 -17.91 2.41 12.05
C ILE A 324 -17.17 2.79 13.34
N ASP A 325 -17.88 3.31 14.34
CA ASP A 325 -17.29 3.72 15.63
C ASP A 325 -16.72 2.52 16.42
N GLY A 326 -17.16 1.30 16.12
CA GLY A 326 -16.64 0.07 16.71
C GLY A 326 -15.40 -0.48 15.99
N ILE A 327 -15.05 0.03 14.82
CA ILE A 327 -13.90 -0.44 14.04
C ILE A 327 -12.62 0.26 14.49
N THR A 328 -11.63 -0.53 14.89
CA THR A 328 -10.32 -0.04 15.33
C THR A 328 -9.22 -0.32 14.30
N HIS A 329 -9.41 -1.30 13.41
CA HIS A 329 -8.41 -1.73 12.44
C HIS A 329 -9.03 -2.10 11.09
N ALA A 330 -8.63 -1.39 10.04
CA ALA A 330 -8.91 -1.71 8.64
C ALA A 330 -7.95 -0.92 7.75
N GLY A 331 -7.55 -1.47 6.60
CA GLY A 331 -6.75 -0.75 5.61
C GLY A 331 -7.57 0.35 4.92
N SER A 332 -8.75 -0.02 4.43
CA SER A 332 -9.80 0.86 3.90
C SER A 332 -11.18 0.34 4.29
N ILE A 333 -12.15 1.25 4.46
CA ILE A 333 -13.52 0.93 4.85
C ILE A 333 -14.48 1.40 3.76
N PHE A 334 -15.35 0.50 3.33
CA PHE A 334 -16.44 0.74 2.39
C PHE A 334 -17.76 0.81 3.16
N LEU A 335 -18.47 1.92 3.02
CA LEU A 335 -19.66 2.23 3.81
C LEU A 335 -20.93 2.08 2.97
N GLY A 336 -21.86 1.28 3.48
CA GLY A 336 -23.16 1.03 2.87
C GLY A 336 -23.13 -0.03 1.76
N PRO A 337 -24.30 -0.57 1.38
CA PRO A 337 -24.43 -1.70 0.47
C PRO A 337 -24.11 -1.38 -1.00
N THR A 338 -23.92 -0.10 -1.34
CA THR A 338 -23.65 0.37 -2.71
C THR A 338 -22.20 0.80 -2.91
N SER A 339 -21.31 0.42 -2.00
CA SER A 339 -19.90 0.77 -2.02
C SER A 339 -19.04 -0.50 -2.21
N PRO A 340 -19.07 -1.13 -3.40
CA PRO A 340 -18.28 -2.34 -3.66
C PRO A 340 -16.78 -2.02 -3.63
N GLU A 341 -15.97 -3.04 -3.29
CA GLU A 341 -14.49 -2.93 -3.22
C GLU A 341 -13.90 -2.33 -4.50
N ALA A 342 -14.40 -2.79 -5.66
CA ALA A 342 -13.98 -2.33 -6.97
C ALA A 342 -14.13 -0.80 -7.16
N ALA A 343 -15.10 -0.15 -6.51
CA ALA A 343 -15.22 1.30 -6.59
C ALA A 343 -13.99 2.00 -5.98
N GLY A 344 -13.49 1.48 -4.85
CA GLY A 344 -12.24 1.92 -4.20
C GLY A 344 -11.00 1.64 -5.03
N ASP A 345 -10.91 0.44 -5.61
CA ASP A 345 -9.75 0.03 -6.39
C ASP A 345 -9.50 0.88 -7.63
N TYR A 346 -10.55 1.50 -8.17
CA TYR A 346 -10.48 2.17 -9.45
C TYR A 346 -10.74 3.67 -9.40
N ALA A 347 -11.81 4.14 -8.73
CA ALA A 347 -12.37 5.44 -9.10
C ALA A 347 -12.88 6.33 -7.97
N THR A 348 -13.13 5.85 -6.74
CA THR A 348 -13.70 6.71 -5.69
C THR A 348 -12.70 7.72 -5.13
N GLY A 349 -11.40 7.42 -5.16
CA GLY A 349 -10.32 8.34 -4.77
C GLY A 349 -9.37 7.82 -3.70
N PRO A 350 -9.83 7.16 -2.61
CA PRO A 350 -8.96 6.50 -1.65
C PRO A 350 -8.00 5.51 -2.31
N ASN A 351 -6.85 5.29 -1.67
CA ASN A 351 -5.76 4.52 -2.25
C ASN A 351 -5.96 3.01 -2.04
N HIS A 352 -5.78 2.21 -3.10
CA HIS A 352 -5.90 0.76 -3.04
C HIS A 352 -4.60 0.02 -2.68
N VAL A 353 -3.49 0.74 -2.48
CA VAL A 353 -2.26 0.15 -1.97
C VAL A 353 -2.41 0.09 -0.46
N LEU A 354 -2.97 -1.03 0.01
CA LEU A 354 -3.42 -1.21 1.39
C LEU A 354 -2.60 -2.24 2.18
N PRO A 355 -2.49 -2.07 3.51
CA PRO A 355 -1.82 -3.04 4.36
C PRO A 355 -2.65 -4.32 4.46
N THR A 356 -2.03 -5.46 4.20
CA THR A 356 -2.70 -6.78 4.26
C THR A 356 -2.17 -7.62 5.42
N SER A 357 -2.80 -8.77 5.67
CA SER A 357 -2.30 -9.77 6.62
C SER A 357 -2.13 -9.21 8.04
N GLY A 358 -3.10 -8.42 8.49
CA GLY A 358 -3.13 -7.81 9.81
C GLY A 358 -2.25 -6.56 9.99
N VAL A 359 -1.53 -6.11 8.95
CA VAL A 359 -0.71 -4.89 9.02
C VAL A 359 -1.59 -3.63 9.22
N ALA A 360 -2.89 -3.71 8.93
CA ALA A 360 -3.85 -2.64 9.21
C ALA A 360 -3.96 -2.29 10.71
N ARG A 361 -3.38 -3.10 11.61
CA ARG A 361 -3.20 -2.74 13.03
C ARG A 361 -2.29 -1.53 13.24
N LEU A 362 -1.39 -1.28 12.30
CA LEU A 362 -0.31 -0.32 12.44
C LEU A 362 -0.57 0.95 11.64
N ARG A 363 -1.35 0.87 10.54
CA ARG A 363 -1.57 1.97 9.61
C ARG A 363 -2.74 1.68 8.67
N GLY A 364 -3.22 2.73 7.99
CA GLY A 364 -4.06 2.60 6.81
C GLY A 364 -3.26 2.51 5.51
N GLY A 365 -3.97 2.71 4.39
CA GLY A 365 -3.42 2.72 3.04
C GLY A 365 -2.29 3.72 2.77
N LEU A 366 -1.70 3.59 1.59
CA LEU A 366 -0.73 4.55 1.05
C LEU A 366 -1.37 5.94 0.90
N SER A 367 -0.66 6.98 1.31
CA SER A 367 -1.18 8.35 1.39
C SER A 367 -0.09 9.40 1.16
N ILE A 368 -0.44 10.68 0.98
CA ILE A 368 0.56 11.77 0.84
C ILE A 368 1.64 11.77 1.94
N PRO A 369 1.33 11.55 3.23
CA PRO A 369 2.33 11.39 4.30
C PRO A 369 3.46 10.41 3.98
N ASP A 370 3.21 9.37 3.18
CA ASP A 370 4.23 8.41 2.75
C ASP A 370 5.23 9.00 1.74
N PHE A 371 5.04 10.21 1.25
CA PHE A 371 5.91 10.84 0.24
C PHE A 371 6.57 12.12 0.75
N VAL A 372 6.45 12.41 2.04
CA VAL A 372 7.01 13.62 2.67
C VAL A 372 7.78 13.32 3.96
N LYS A 373 8.66 14.24 4.31
CA LYS A 373 9.35 14.38 5.59
C LYS A 373 8.64 15.49 6.38
N VAL A 374 8.20 15.19 7.60
CA VAL A 374 7.70 16.19 8.56
C VAL A 374 8.85 16.51 9.52
N ILE A 375 9.36 17.73 9.46
CA ILE A 375 10.59 18.14 10.13
C ILE A 375 10.22 19.18 11.19
N SER A 376 10.44 18.86 12.47
CA SER A 376 10.19 19.78 13.57
C SER A 376 11.14 20.97 13.53
N THR A 377 10.62 22.15 13.85
CA THR A 377 11.38 23.39 14.00
C THR A 377 11.23 23.91 15.42
N GLN A 378 12.28 24.55 15.93
CA GLN A 378 12.30 25.16 17.26
C GLN A 378 13.16 26.42 17.21
N ARG A 379 12.69 27.47 17.89
CA ARG A 379 13.37 28.76 18.01
C ARG A 379 13.13 29.30 19.41
N LEU A 380 14.22 29.76 20.03
CA LEU A 380 14.22 30.40 21.34
C LEU A 380 14.71 31.84 21.20
N SER A 381 14.08 32.78 21.90
CA SER A 381 14.71 34.05 22.26
C SER A 381 15.78 33.82 23.34
N ALA A 382 16.59 34.84 23.63
CA ALA A 382 17.58 34.76 24.70
C ALA A 382 16.92 34.56 26.06
N GLU A 383 15.81 35.27 26.31
CA GLU A 383 15.02 35.22 27.54
C GLU A 383 14.41 33.83 27.72
N ALA A 384 13.81 33.27 26.67
CA ALA A 384 13.24 31.92 26.72
C ALA A 384 14.33 30.85 27.00
N LEU A 385 15.54 31.02 26.45
CA LEU A 385 16.66 30.12 26.74
C LEU A 385 17.12 30.24 28.20
N GLN A 386 17.19 31.46 28.76
CA GLN A 386 17.51 31.69 30.18
C GLN A 386 16.48 31.03 31.10
N GLU A 387 15.20 31.16 30.79
CA GLU A 387 14.12 30.52 31.55
C GLU A 387 14.20 28.98 31.53
N LEU A 388 14.57 28.39 30.38
CA LEU A 388 14.70 26.93 30.23
C LEU A 388 16.03 26.36 30.73
N ALA A 389 17.06 27.20 30.91
CA ALA A 389 18.41 26.75 31.23
C ALA A 389 18.51 25.85 32.47
N PRO A 390 17.82 26.14 33.61
CA PRO A 390 17.86 25.26 34.77
C PRO A 390 17.33 23.86 34.48
N ALA A 391 16.25 23.73 33.69
CA ALA A 391 15.69 22.44 33.32
C ALA A 391 16.64 21.66 32.41
N ILE A 392 17.17 22.30 31.36
CA ILE A 392 18.04 21.64 30.39
C ILE A 392 19.34 21.18 31.04
N THR A 393 20.00 22.06 31.81
CA THR A 393 21.30 21.75 32.44
C THR A 393 21.17 20.68 33.53
N THR A 394 20.08 20.67 34.30
CA THR A 394 19.81 19.66 35.32
C THR A 394 19.62 18.28 34.67
N LEU A 395 18.78 18.18 33.64
CA LEU A 395 18.56 16.92 32.92
C LEU A 395 19.84 16.43 32.26
N ALA A 396 20.55 17.31 31.54
CA ALA A 396 21.80 16.97 30.89
C ALA A 396 22.84 16.41 31.87
N ARG A 397 22.98 17.01 33.07
CA ARG A 397 23.93 16.51 34.08
C ARG A 397 23.48 15.22 34.76
N ALA A 398 22.18 15.05 34.99
CA ALA A 398 21.63 13.80 35.50
C ALA A 398 21.90 12.62 34.55
N GLU A 399 21.91 12.89 33.24
CA GLU A 399 22.24 11.92 32.19
C GLU A 399 23.75 11.79 31.92
N GLY A 400 24.60 12.54 32.64
CA GLY A 400 26.06 12.54 32.45
C GLY A 400 26.53 13.27 31.18
N LEU A 401 25.67 14.06 30.54
CA LEU A 401 25.91 14.79 29.29
C LEU A 401 26.38 16.24 29.55
N GLU A 402 27.55 16.39 30.17
CA GLU A 402 28.08 17.71 30.56
C GLU A 402 28.23 18.70 29.38
N ALA A 403 28.58 18.21 28.18
CA ALA A 403 28.67 19.06 26.99
C ALA A 403 27.32 19.67 26.57
N HIS A 404 26.20 18.96 26.81
CA HIS A 404 24.86 19.48 26.54
C HIS A 404 24.53 20.64 27.50
N ALA A 405 24.80 20.47 28.80
CA ALA A 405 24.60 21.54 29.80
C ALA A 405 25.41 22.79 29.45
N ARG A 406 26.73 22.63 29.17
CA ARG A 406 27.60 23.75 28.81
C ARG A 406 27.16 24.48 27.55
N SER A 407 26.56 23.77 26.60
CA SER A 407 26.05 24.40 25.37
C SER A 407 24.94 25.43 25.66
N VAL A 408 24.15 25.24 26.72
CA VAL A 408 23.14 26.22 27.14
C VAL A 408 23.78 27.34 27.96
N GLU A 409 24.64 26.99 28.92
CA GLU A 409 25.24 27.94 29.86
C GLU A 409 26.01 29.07 29.16
N VAL A 410 26.73 28.77 28.06
CA VAL A 410 27.47 29.79 27.29
C VAL A 410 26.57 30.77 26.52
N ARG A 411 25.26 30.54 26.49
CA ARG A 411 24.25 31.37 25.79
C ARG A 411 23.21 31.97 26.75
N SER A 412 23.11 31.45 27.97
CA SER A 412 22.16 31.90 29.00
C SER A 412 22.81 32.74 30.10
N SER A 413 24.09 33.10 29.94
CA SER A 413 24.88 33.91 30.88
C SER A 413 24.64 35.40 30.77
#